data_AF-A0A3N5REI2-F1
#
_entry.id   AF-A0A3N5REI2-F1
#
_cell.length_a   1.000
_cell.length_b   1.000
_cell.length_c   1.000
_cell.angle_alpha   90.00
_cell.angle_beta   90.00
_cell.angle_gamma   90.00
#
_symmetry.space_group_name_H-M   'P 1'
#
loop_
_entity.id
_entity.type
_entity.pdbx_description
1 polymer ?
#
loop_
_entity_poly.entity_id
_entity_poly.type
_entity_poly.pdbx_seq_one_letter_code
_entity_poly.pdbx_strand_id
1 'polypeptide(L)'
;AGIGFGNAGVHLPHGMSYPVAGLVKSYQAPGFRVDHPLIPHGISVILNTPAVVRFTGPAQPDRHLRAAQALGADIRDVPPADAGEVLARHVIQFMRKLNMPNGLSAVGYSAADIPALVEGTLPQHRVTKLSPRPASPEDLTQLFRDSLQLW
;
A
#
# COMPACT_ATOMS: atom_id res chain seq x y z
N ALA A 1 9.35 -15.03 -3.22
CA ALA A 1 9.38 -13.66 -2.69
C ALA A 1 10.59 -13.41 -1.78
N GLY A 2 10.78 -14.18 -0.70
CA GLY A 2 11.84 -13.97 0.31
C GLY A 2 13.27 -13.78 -0.23
N ILE A 3 13.69 -14.59 -1.21
CA ILE A 3 15.01 -14.48 -1.83
C ILE A 3 15.22 -13.13 -2.53
N GLY A 4 14.17 -12.60 -3.17
CA GLY A 4 14.22 -11.33 -3.89
C GLY A 4 14.30 -10.14 -2.93
N PHE A 5 13.28 -9.98 -2.09
CA PHE A 5 13.24 -8.83 -1.17
C PHE A 5 14.28 -8.92 -0.05
N GLY A 6 14.79 -10.12 0.27
CA GLY A 6 15.88 -10.27 1.24
C GLY A 6 17.17 -9.57 0.82
N ASN A 7 17.39 -9.41 -0.49
CA ASN A 7 18.54 -8.71 -1.05
C ASN A 7 18.20 -7.28 -1.53
N ALA A 8 17.02 -7.08 -2.13
CA ALA A 8 16.62 -5.79 -2.69
C ALA A 8 15.90 -4.87 -1.70
N GLY A 9 15.39 -5.42 -0.60
CA GLY A 9 14.51 -4.73 0.34
C GLY A 9 13.07 -4.57 -0.18
N VAL A 10 12.29 -3.78 0.57
CA VAL A 10 10.90 -3.39 0.31
C VAL A 10 10.76 -1.89 0.55
N HIS A 11 9.71 -1.24 0.03
CA HIS A 11 9.57 0.22 0.09
C HIS A 11 8.27 0.70 0.78
N LEU A 12 7.72 1.82 0.32
CA LEU A 12 6.61 2.57 0.93
C LEU A 12 5.44 1.73 1.48
N PRO A 13 4.90 0.68 0.82
CA PRO A 13 3.77 -0.06 1.38
C PRO A 13 4.12 -0.71 2.73
N HIS A 14 5.37 -1.15 2.91
CA HIS A 14 5.84 -1.68 4.19
C HIS A 14 6.11 -0.56 5.19
N GLY A 15 6.74 0.54 4.78
CA GLY A 15 6.98 1.70 5.66
C GLY A 15 5.69 2.28 6.24
N MET A 16 4.67 2.46 5.39
CA MET A 16 3.34 2.93 5.77
C MET A 16 2.55 1.90 6.61
N SER A 17 2.85 0.60 6.45
CA SER A 17 2.14 -0.45 7.20
C SER A 17 2.45 -0.45 8.70
N TYR A 18 3.63 0.03 9.11
CA TYR A 18 4.04 0.03 10.51
C TYR A 18 3.15 0.92 11.40
N PRO A 19 2.92 2.21 11.08
CA PRO A 19 1.96 3.00 11.84
C PRO A 19 0.52 2.53 11.69
N VAL A 20 0.13 1.98 10.53
CA VAL A 20 -1.22 1.39 10.35
C VAL A 20 -1.43 0.17 11.24
N ALA A 21 -0.40 -0.64 11.49
CA ALA A 21 -0.52 -1.75 12.44
C ALA A 21 -0.40 -1.26 13.89
N GLY A 22 0.54 -0.35 14.17
CA GLY A 22 0.90 0.07 15.54
C GLY A 22 -0.07 1.06 16.18
N LEU A 23 -0.84 1.81 15.39
CA LEU A 23 -1.83 2.79 15.87
C LEU A 23 -3.26 2.28 15.79
N VAL A 24 -3.47 0.96 15.65
CA VAL A 24 -4.81 0.37 15.58
C VAL A 24 -5.56 0.63 16.88
N LYS A 25 -6.82 1.09 16.77
CA LYS A 25 -7.64 1.45 17.94
C LYS A 25 -8.68 0.40 18.30
N SER A 26 -9.33 -0.20 17.29
CA SER A 26 -10.52 -1.04 17.51
C SER A 26 -10.70 -2.21 16.54
N TYR A 27 -10.01 -2.22 15.40
CA TYR A 27 -10.19 -3.28 14.41
C TYR A 27 -9.67 -4.61 14.93
N GLN A 28 -10.45 -5.68 14.74
CA GLN A 28 -10.06 -7.06 14.98
C GLN A 28 -10.23 -7.85 13.69
N ALA A 29 -9.12 -8.35 13.14
CA ALA A 29 -9.15 -9.11 11.90
C ALA A 29 -9.92 -10.44 12.07
N PRO A 30 -10.90 -10.74 11.19
CA PRO A 30 -11.58 -12.04 11.20
C PRO A 30 -10.59 -13.21 11.12
N GLY A 31 -10.83 -14.25 11.92
CA GLY A 31 -9.99 -15.45 11.97
C GLY A 31 -8.80 -15.37 12.93
N PHE A 32 -8.48 -14.19 13.48
CA PHE A 32 -7.48 -14.05 14.54
C PHE A 32 -8.13 -14.15 15.92
N ARG A 33 -7.58 -15.01 16.79
CA ARG A 33 -8.05 -15.18 18.18
C ARG A 33 -7.11 -14.43 19.12
N VAL A 34 -7.38 -13.14 19.30
CA VAL A 34 -6.63 -12.24 20.19
C VAL A 34 -7.60 -11.38 21.01
N ASP A 35 -7.14 -10.88 22.14
CA ASP A 35 -7.91 -10.08 23.11
C ASP A 35 -7.71 -8.56 22.94
N HIS A 36 -7.01 -8.14 21.90
CA HIS A 36 -6.67 -6.74 21.62
C HIS A 36 -6.89 -6.38 20.14
N PRO A 37 -7.03 -5.08 19.80
CA PRO A 37 -7.09 -4.63 18.41
C PRO A 37 -5.85 -5.05 17.61
N LEU A 38 -6.06 -5.54 16.40
CA LEU A 38 -5.00 -6.07 15.54
C LEU A 38 -5.37 -5.87 14.07
N ILE A 39 -4.51 -5.18 13.33
CA ILE A 39 -4.46 -5.24 11.87
C ILE A 39 -3.24 -6.09 11.48
N PRO A 40 -3.43 -7.30 10.93
CA PRO A 40 -2.35 -8.15 10.45
C PRO A 40 -1.49 -7.42 9.43
N HIS A 41 -0.16 -7.60 9.50
CA HIS A 41 0.79 -6.88 8.65
C HIS A 41 0.44 -6.94 7.15
N GLY A 42 0.00 -8.10 6.64
CA GLY A 42 -0.42 -8.24 5.24
C GLY A 42 -1.58 -7.32 4.86
N ILE A 43 -2.56 -7.13 5.76
CA ILE A 43 -3.66 -6.17 5.57
C ILE A 43 -3.10 -4.74 5.59
N SER A 44 -2.27 -4.39 6.58
CA SER A 44 -1.66 -3.06 6.65
C SER A 44 -0.80 -2.70 5.43
N VAL A 45 -0.15 -3.67 4.79
CA VAL A 45 0.62 -3.46 3.55
C VAL A 45 -0.30 -3.28 2.35
N ILE A 46 -1.28 -4.17 2.16
CA ILE A 46 -2.09 -4.18 0.93
C ILE A 46 -3.01 -2.95 0.85
N LEU A 47 -3.50 -2.43 1.98
CA LEU A 47 -4.36 -1.24 2.00
C LEU A 47 -3.66 0.02 1.45
N ASN A 48 -2.34 0.12 1.59
CA ASN A 48 -1.55 1.25 1.08
C ASN A 48 -1.03 1.02 -0.36
N THR A 49 -1.05 -0.24 -0.83
CA THR A 49 -0.38 -0.62 -2.07
C THR A 49 -0.95 0.07 -3.32
N PRO A 50 -2.27 0.19 -3.53
CA PRO A 50 -2.83 0.84 -4.71
C PRO A 50 -2.41 2.31 -4.86
N ALA A 51 -2.44 3.09 -3.78
CA ALA A 51 -1.99 4.49 -3.80
C ALA A 51 -0.49 4.58 -4.13
N VAL A 52 0.32 3.73 -3.51
CA VAL A 52 1.77 3.72 -3.74
C VAL A 52 2.12 3.38 -5.19
N VAL A 53 1.51 2.35 -5.80
CA VAL A 53 1.87 1.97 -7.18
C VAL A 53 1.42 3.00 -8.20
N ARG A 54 0.37 3.79 -7.92
CA ARG A 54 0.03 4.99 -8.70
C ARG A 54 1.13 6.04 -8.60
N PHE A 55 1.58 6.33 -7.39
CA PHE A 55 2.64 7.31 -7.13
C PHE A 55 3.99 6.93 -7.76
N THR A 56 4.37 5.65 -7.70
CA THR A 56 5.64 5.14 -8.25
C THR A 56 5.59 4.80 -9.73
N GLY A 57 4.40 4.72 -10.33
CA GLY A 57 4.21 4.39 -11.75
C GLY A 57 5.12 5.17 -12.70
N PRO A 58 5.14 6.52 -12.63
CA PRO A 58 6.00 7.34 -13.49
C PRO A 58 7.51 7.08 -13.34
N ALA A 59 7.96 6.57 -12.19
CA ALA A 59 9.39 6.34 -11.96
C ALA A 59 9.92 5.13 -12.73
N GLN A 60 9.11 4.07 -12.88
CA GLN A 60 9.49 2.81 -13.55
C GLN A 60 8.26 2.16 -14.22
N PRO A 61 7.69 2.76 -15.27
CA PRO A 61 6.42 2.31 -15.87
C PRO A 61 6.50 0.87 -16.38
N ASP A 62 7.58 0.49 -17.06
CA ASP A 62 7.77 -0.87 -17.60
C ASP A 62 7.73 -1.95 -16.50
N ARG A 63 8.30 -1.65 -15.32
CA ARG A 63 8.27 -2.58 -14.17
C ARG A 63 6.86 -2.71 -13.60
N HIS A 64 6.08 -1.63 -13.59
CA HIS A 64 4.69 -1.66 -13.14
C HIS A 64 3.80 -2.45 -14.11
N LEU A 65 3.96 -2.24 -15.42
CA LEU A 65 3.25 -3.03 -16.44
C LEU A 65 3.64 -4.51 -16.39
N ARG A 66 4.93 -4.83 -16.21
CA ARG A 66 5.36 -6.22 -16.02
C ARG A 66 4.74 -6.86 -14.79
N ALA A 67 4.65 -6.14 -13.67
CA ALA A 67 3.97 -6.62 -12.48
C ALA A 67 2.46 -6.81 -12.72
N ALA A 68 1.81 -5.87 -13.41
CA ALA A 68 0.39 -5.98 -13.74
C ALA A 68 0.12 -7.19 -14.65
N GLN A 69 0.94 -7.40 -15.67
CA GLN A 69 0.86 -8.55 -16.56
C GLN A 69 1.03 -9.88 -15.81
N ALA A 70 1.98 -9.94 -14.87
CA ALA A 70 2.16 -11.11 -14.01
C ALA A 70 0.94 -11.38 -13.11
N LEU A 71 0.14 -10.35 -12.82
CA LEU A 71 -1.15 -10.46 -12.11
C LEU A 71 -2.34 -10.70 -13.06
N GLY A 72 -2.10 -10.90 -14.36
CA GLY A 72 -3.12 -11.23 -15.36
C GLY A 72 -3.68 -10.03 -16.12
N ALA A 73 -3.07 -8.84 -16.02
CA ALA A 73 -3.47 -7.68 -16.81
C ALA A 73 -3.11 -7.85 -18.29
N ASP A 74 -4.03 -7.46 -19.17
CA ASP A 74 -3.67 -7.13 -20.55
C ASP A 74 -3.00 -5.76 -20.56
N ILE A 75 -1.75 -5.73 -21.01
CA ILE A 75 -0.92 -4.52 -21.06
C ILE A 75 -0.64 -4.05 -22.49
N ARG A 76 -1.28 -4.66 -23.50
CA ARG A 76 -1.17 -4.22 -24.90
C ARG A 76 -1.67 -2.79 -25.03
N ASP A 77 -0.90 -1.97 -25.72
CA ASP A 77 -1.22 -0.57 -26.02
C ASP A 77 -1.49 0.32 -24.79
N VAL A 78 -1.04 -0.10 -23.60
CA VAL A 78 -1.13 0.73 -22.39
C VAL A 78 -0.05 1.82 -22.42
N PRO A 79 -0.41 3.11 -22.38
CA PRO A 79 0.57 4.18 -22.28
C PRO A 79 1.39 4.06 -20.98
N PRO A 80 2.70 4.37 -21.01
CA PRO A 80 3.54 4.35 -19.80
C PRO A 80 2.98 5.18 -18.64
N ALA A 81 2.28 6.27 -18.94
CA ALA A 81 1.63 7.13 -17.93
C ALA A 81 0.55 6.40 -17.10
N ASP A 82 -0.08 5.37 -17.67
CA ASP A 82 -1.17 4.63 -17.02
C ASP A 82 -0.67 3.39 -16.26
N ALA A 83 0.63 3.10 -16.29
CA ALA A 83 1.22 1.90 -15.73
C ALA A 83 0.90 1.71 -14.24
N GLY A 84 0.94 2.80 -13.46
CA GLY A 84 0.59 2.78 -12.04
C GLY A 84 -0.89 2.46 -11.81
N GLU A 85 -1.79 3.04 -12.62
CA GLU A 85 -3.24 2.81 -12.51
C GLU A 85 -3.61 1.38 -12.90
N VAL A 86 -3.02 0.85 -13.97
CA VAL A 86 -3.29 -0.54 -14.41
C VAL A 86 -2.90 -1.54 -13.33
N LEU A 87 -1.75 -1.34 -12.68
CA LEU A 87 -1.32 -2.17 -11.56
C LEU A 87 -2.23 -2.01 -10.33
N ALA A 88 -2.56 -0.76 -9.95
CA ALA A 88 -3.44 -0.48 -8.81
C ALA A 88 -4.80 -1.17 -8.97
N ARG A 89 -5.41 -1.05 -10.16
CA ARG A 89 -6.70 -1.66 -10.49
C ARG A 89 -6.66 -3.18 -10.35
N HIS A 90 -5.61 -3.85 -10.83
CA HIS A 90 -5.49 -5.31 -10.69
C HIS A 90 -5.29 -5.73 -9.24
N VAL A 91 -4.49 -4.99 -8.46
CA VAL A 91 -4.36 -5.21 -7.01
C VAL A 91 -5.73 -5.09 -6.33
N ILE A 92 -6.49 -4.02 -6.60
CA ILE A 92 -7.83 -3.81 -6.05
C ILE A 92 -8.80 -4.95 -6.45
N GLN A 93 -8.72 -5.46 -7.68
CA GLN A 93 -9.52 -6.62 -8.09
C GLN A 93 -9.24 -7.85 -7.24
N PHE A 94 -7.98 -8.15 -6.93
CA PHE A 94 -7.63 -9.25 -6.01
C PHE A 94 -8.10 -8.96 -4.59
N MET A 95 -7.95 -7.74 -4.10
CA MET A 95 -8.44 -7.33 -2.78
C MET A 95 -9.95 -7.60 -2.64
N ARG A 96 -10.75 -7.22 -3.65
CA ARG A 96 -12.19 -7.49 -3.68
C ARG A 96 -12.49 -8.99 -3.72
N LYS A 97 -11.80 -9.75 -4.58
CA LYS A 97 -11.98 -11.22 -4.69
C LYS A 97 -11.63 -11.96 -3.38
N LEU A 98 -10.67 -11.44 -2.62
CA LEU A 98 -10.19 -12.03 -1.38
C LEU A 98 -10.85 -11.43 -0.13
N ASN A 99 -11.91 -10.62 -0.30
CA ASN A 99 -12.66 -9.99 0.79
C ASN A 99 -11.77 -9.15 1.74
N MET A 100 -10.82 -8.41 1.17
CA MET A 100 -10.02 -7.45 1.94
C MET A 100 -10.85 -6.21 2.32
N PRO A 101 -10.50 -5.52 3.43
CA PRO A 101 -11.14 -4.26 3.79
C PRO A 101 -11.01 -3.21 2.66
N ASN A 102 -12.06 -2.39 2.49
CA ASN A 102 -12.07 -1.30 1.51
C ASN A 102 -11.33 -0.06 2.03
N GLY A 103 -10.01 -0.15 2.06
CA GLY A 103 -9.15 0.94 2.51
C GLY A 103 -9.06 1.07 4.03
N LEU A 104 -8.33 2.09 4.48
CA LEU A 104 -8.01 2.34 5.88
C LEU A 104 -9.27 2.68 6.70
N SER A 105 -10.29 3.27 6.09
CA SER A 105 -11.57 3.54 6.76
C SER A 105 -12.26 2.27 7.23
N ALA A 106 -12.14 1.18 6.46
CA ALA A 106 -12.73 -0.11 6.82
C ALA A 106 -12.02 -0.80 8.01
N VAL A 107 -10.84 -0.30 8.42
CA VAL A 107 -10.12 -0.76 9.61
C VAL A 107 -10.05 0.31 10.71
N GLY A 108 -10.93 1.32 10.65
CA GLY A 108 -11.16 2.26 11.75
C GLY A 108 -10.32 3.54 11.72
N TYR A 109 -9.60 3.82 10.62
CA TYR A 109 -8.92 5.09 10.43
C TYR A 109 -9.82 6.13 9.76
N SER A 110 -9.47 7.40 9.96
CA SER A 110 -10.11 8.55 9.33
C SER A 110 -9.06 9.54 8.82
N ALA A 111 -9.50 10.59 8.12
CA ALA A 111 -8.60 11.66 7.72
C ALA A 111 -7.91 12.36 8.92
N ALA A 112 -8.50 12.31 10.11
CA ALA A 112 -7.93 12.88 11.32
C ALA A 112 -6.71 12.09 11.84
N ASP A 113 -6.56 10.83 11.43
CA ASP A 113 -5.44 9.97 11.84
C ASP A 113 -4.21 10.13 10.92
N ILE A 114 -4.38 10.74 9.74
CA ILE A 114 -3.31 10.87 8.74
C ILE A 114 -2.04 11.55 9.29
N PRO A 115 -2.12 12.65 10.07
CA PRO A 115 -0.90 13.24 10.63
C PRO A 115 -0.06 12.26 11.44
N ALA A 116 -0.70 11.44 12.30
CA ALA A 116 -0.01 10.44 13.10
C ALA A 116 0.52 9.27 12.25
N LEU A 117 -0.21 8.88 11.21
CA LEU A 117 0.24 7.85 10.25
C LEU A 117 1.47 8.31 9.46
N VAL A 118 1.51 9.58 9.05
CA VAL A 118 2.68 10.18 8.40
C VAL A 118 3.86 10.23 9.36
N GLU A 119 3.66 10.75 10.57
CA GLU A 119 4.70 10.84 11.61
C GLU A 119 5.33 9.47 11.90
N GLY A 120 4.52 8.42 12.05
CA GLY A 120 5.03 7.07 12.27
C GLY A 120 5.70 6.41 11.04
N THR A 121 5.47 6.94 9.84
CA THR A 121 6.10 6.47 8.59
C THR A 121 7.47 7.09 8.35
N LEU A 122 7.65 8.37 8.69
CA LEU A 122 8.90 9.11 8.46
C LEU A 122 10.18 8.42 8.99
N PRO A 123 10.22 7.87 10.22
CA PRO A 123 11.44 7.24 10.75
C PRO A 123 11.75 5.88 10.10
N GLN A 124 10.89 5.33 9.24
CA GLN A 124 11.03 4.01 8.62
C GLN A 124 12.02 4.01 7.44
N HIS A 125 13.16 4.70 7.59
CA HIS A 125 14.14 4.99 6.54
C HIS A 125 14.67 3.77 5.80
N ARG A 126 14.78 2.62 6.48
CA ARG A 126 15.27 1.38 5.88
C ARG A 126 14.42 0.93 4.69
N VAL A 127 13.12 1.25 4.70
CA VAL A 127 12.20 0.90 3.63
C VAL A 127 11.79 2.12 2.81
N THR A 128 11.55 3.28 3.42
CA THR A 128 11.07 4.46 2.67
C THR A 128 12.11 4.98 1.67
N LYS A 129 13.41 4.91 1.99
CA LYS A 129 14.50 5.33 1.09
C LYS A 129 14.73 4.38 -0.10
N LEU A 130 14.14 3.18 -0.09
CA LEU A 130 14.22 2.23 -1.21
C LEU A 130 13.15 2.48 -2.28
N SER A 131 12.26 3.45 -2.06
CA SER A 131 11.28 3.84 -3.07
C SER A 131 11.97 4.35 -4.34
N PRO A 132 11.54 3.93 -5.54
CA PRO A 132 12.09 4.45 -6.80
C PRO A 132 11.77 5.94 -7.03
N ARG A 133 10.84 6.48 -6.24
CA ARG A 133 10.49 7.89 -6.18
C ARG A 133 10.53 8.34 -4.72
N PRO A 134 11.33 9.35 -4.34
CA PRO A 134 11.32 9.90 -2.99
C PRO A 134 9.91 10.38 -2.62
N ALA A 135 9.46 10.11 -1.40
CA ALA A 135 8.17 10.56 -0.89
C ALA A 135 8.40 11.58 0.24
N SER A 136 7.86 12.79 0.07
CA SER A 136 7.82 13.82 1.11
C SER A 136 6.70 13.54 2.13
N PRO A 137 6.66 14.27 3.26
CA PRO A 137 5.51 14.21 4.18
C PRO A 137 4.17 14.53 3.50
N GLU A 138 4.17 15.46 2.53
CA GLU A 138 2.99 15.83 1.74
C GLU A 138 2.58 14.68 0.82
N ASP A 139 3.54 14.02 0.16
CA ASP A 139 3.27 12.82 -0.62
C ASP A 139 2.67 11.71 0.24
N LEU A 140 3.24 11.46 1.43
CA LEU A 140 2.71 10.47 2.38
C LEU A 140 1.29 10.82 2.85
N THR A 141 1.02 12.10 3.08
CA THR A 141 -0.33 12.58 3.42
C THR A 141 -1.30 12.23 2.30
N GLN A 142 -0.95 12.51 1.04
CA GLN A 142 -1.82 12.19 -0.09
C GLN A 142 -1.99 10.68 -0.26
N LEU A 143 -0.91 9.90 -0.13
CA LEU A 143 -0.96 8.44 -0.20
C LEU A 143 -1.91 7.85 0.85
N PHE A 144 -1.90 8.36 2.08
CA PHE A 144 -2.86 7.93 3.10
C PHE A 144 -4.29 8.36 2.79
N ARG A 145 -4.51 9.58 2.25
CA ARG A 145 -5.84 10.02 1.80
C ARG A 145 -6.41 9.08 0.73
N ASP A 146 -5.59 8.77 -0.28
CA ASP A 146 -5.96 7.89 -1.39
C ASP A 146 -6.13 6.42 -0.94
N SER A 147 -5.64 6.07 0.26
CA SER A 147 -5.78 4.75 0.86
C SER A 147 -6.97 4.65 1.83
N LEU A 148 -7.67 5.75 2.14
CA LEU A 148 -8.85 5.72 3.02
C LEU A 148 -9.98 4.87 2.42
N GLN A 149 -10.20 4.99 1.12
CA GLN A 149 -11.20 4.22 0.36
C GLN A 149 -10.62 3.85 -1.00
N LEU A 150 -10.72 2.58 -1.38
CA LEU A 150 -10.05 2.03 -2.57
C LEU A 150 -11.02 1.74 -3.72
N TRP A 151 -12.31 1.53 -3.43
CA TRP A 151 -13.39 1.36 -4.41
C TRP A 151 -14.75 1.83 -3.88
#